data_AF-A0A1V2PCK8-F1
#
_entry.id   AF-A0A1V2PCK8-F1
#
_cell.length_a   1.000
_cell.length_b   1.000
_cell.length_c   1.000
_cell.angle_alpha   90.00
_cell.angle_beta   90.00
_cell.angle_gamma   90.00
#
_symmetry.space_group_name_H-M   'P 1'
#
loop_
_entity.id
_entity.type
_entity.pdbx_description
1 polymer ?
#
loop_
_entity_poly.entity_id
_entity_poly.type
_entity_poly.pdbx_seq_one_letter_code
_entity_poly.pdbx_strand_id
1 'polypeptide(L)'
;MTDTAAAERMADRLLAVSWNNDLAFDAQRSRFRLTREFLRRTALWGQSLGVTARWPFFDLAEVLDPEVVVDPVLVEKLQLDPATAGTNPVPPGVAVNIVRWAALGDLPRQRFPELDDPYEPLIALFERGGAFTVGNGLIELGYGSFTIGDMAARAALEPAPIDEATLDALDEES
;
A
#
# COMPACT_ATOMS: atom_id res chain seq x y z
N MET A 1 -17.39 -6.49 -13.45
CA MET A 1 -16.55 -7.23 -14.42
C MET A 1 -15.12 -7.04 -13.96
N THR A 2 -14.43 -8.11 -13.57
CA THR A 2 -13.03 -8.05 -13.18
C THR A 2 -12.14 -7.63 -14.36
N ASP A 3 -11.25 -6.67 -14.14
CA ASP A 3 -10.16 -6.35 -15.06
C ASP A 3 -8.95 -7.24 -14.78
N THR A 4 -8.95 -8.44 -15.36
CA THR A 4 -7.86 -9.41 -15.20
C THR A 4 -6.53 -8.87 -15.69
N ALA A 5 -6.52 -8.07 -16.76
CA ALA A 5 -5.28 -7.53 -17.31
C ALA A 5 -4.65 -6.49 -16.37
N ALA A 6 -5.47 -5.68 -15.69
CA ALA A 6 -4.97 -4.77 -14.65
C ALA A 6 -4.42 -5.53 -13.44
N ALA A 7 -5.09 -6.59 -13.02
CA ALA A 7 -4.62 -7.46 -11.93
C ALA A 7 -3.24 -8.09 -12.25
N GLU A 8 -3.08 -8.63 -13.47
CA GLU A 8 -1.81 -9.22 -13.93
C GLU A 8 -0.67 -8.20 -13.96
N ARG A 9 -0.90 -7.00 -14.54
CA ARG A 9 0.11 -5.93 -14.55
C ARG A 9 0.52 -5.50 -13.15
N MET A 10 -0.43 -5.44 -12.21
CA MET A 10 -0.15 -5.08 -10.83
C MET A 10 0.66 -6.18 -10.13
N ALA A 11 0.34 -7.45 -10.39
CA ALA A 11 1.13 -8.55 -9.86
C ALA A 11 2.57 -8.51 -10.39
N ASP A 12 2.77 -8.27 -11.69
CA ASP A 12 4.10 -8.13 -12.28
C ASP A 12 4.89 -6.97 -11.65
N ARG A 13 4.25 -5.82 -11.38
CA ARG A 13 4.86 -4.67 -10.69
C ARG A 13 5.33 -5.05 -9.28
N LEU A 14 4.48 -5.73 -8.51
CA LEU A 14 4.82 -6.17 -7.15
C LEU A 14 5.93 -7.24 -7.13
N LEU A 15 5.93 -8.15 -8.11
CA LEU A 15 6.96 -9.18 -8.24
C LEU A 15 8.31 -8.62 -8.68
N ALA A 16 8.35 -7.45 -9.32
CA ALA A 16 9.57 -6.77 -9.71
C ALA A 16 10.25 -6.00 -8.56
N VAL A 17 9.60 -5.87 -7.40
CA VAL A 17 10.14 -5.15 -6.25
C VAL A 17 11.43 -5.81 -5.74
N SER A 18 12.46 -4.98 -5.55
CA SER A 18 13.71 -5.37 -4.89
C SER A 18 13.64 -5.08 -3.39
N TRP A 19 13.58 -6.11 -2.55
CA TRP A 19 13.48 -5.98 -1.08
C TRP A 19 14.83 -5.68 -0.39
N ASN A 20 15.59 -4.71 -0.90
CA ASN A 20 16.90 -4.34 -0.37
C ASN A 20 16.76 -3.36 0.83
N ASN A 21 17.36 -3.72 1.98
CA ASN A 21 17.34 -2.88 3.18
C ASN A 21 18.28 -1.67 3.11
N ASP A 22 19.39 -1.76 2.39
CA ASP A 22 20.31 -0.64 2.20
C ASP A 22 19.62 0.46 1.36
N LEU A 23 18.96 0.05 0.27
CA LEU A 23 18.10 0.93 -0.53
C LEU A 23 17.00 1.58 0.34
N ALA A 24 16.38 0.79 1.23
CA ALA A 24 15.34 1.30 2.11
C ALA A 24 15.85 2.29 3.15
N PHE A 25 17.09 2.14 3.60
CA PHE A 25 17.74 3.06 4.54
C PHE A 25 18.09 4.38 3.86
N ASP A 26 18.65 4.32 2.64
CA ASP A 26 18.93 5.51 1.83
C ASP A 26 17.64 6.28 1.51
N ALA A 27 16.52 5.57 1.30
CA ALA A 27 15.20 6.13 1.04
C ALA A 27 14.34 6.38 2.30
N GLN A 28 14.93 6.49 3.50
CA GLN A 28 14.15 6.51 4.74
C GLN A 28 13.10 7.64 4.82
N ARG A 29 13.41 8.84 4.32
CA ARG A 29 12.55 10.03 4.46
C ARG A 29 11.33 9.92 3.55
N SER A 30 11.54 9.54 2.29
CA SER A 30 10.46 9.25 1.35
C SER A 30 9.59 8.09 1.83
N ARG A 31 10.18 7.03 2.40
CA ARG A 31 9.41 5.90 2.95
C ARG A 31 8.52 6.28 4.13
N PHE A 32 8.96 7.17 5.01
CA PHE A 32 8.09 7.75 6.04
C PHE A 32 6.94 8.57 5.46
N ARG A 33 7.21 9.37 4.43
CA ARG A 33 6.17 10.14 3.73
C ARG A 33 5.13 9.22 3.08
N LEU A 34 5.58 8.16 2.41
CA LEU A 34 4.74 7.18 1.74
C LEU A 34 3.85 6.43 2.74
N THR A 35 4.40 6.06 3.90
CA THR A 35 3.62 5.45 4.99
C THR A 35 2.54 6.40 5.52
N ARG A 36 2.87 7.68 5.73
CA ARG A 36 1.89 8.71 6.12
C ARG A 36 0.78 8.84 5.07
N GLU A 37 1.14 8.87 3.79
CA GLU A 37 0.20 9.04 2.69
C GLU A 37 -0.69 7.81 2.49
N PHE A 38 -0.14 6.60 2.62
CA PHE A 38 -0.92 5.35 2.64
C PHE A 38 -2.00 5.39 3.71
N LEU A 39 -1.64 5.75 4.95
CA LEU A 39 -2.59 5.87 6.06
C LEU A 39 -3.65 6.94 5.80
N ARG A 40 -3.27 8.09 5.23
CA ARG A 40 -4.21 9.16 4.87
C ARG A 40 -5.23 8.68 3.82
N ARG A 41 -4.76 8.11 2.70
CA ARG A 41 -5.64 7.70 1.59
C ARG A 41 -6.55 6.55 2.00
N THR A 42 -6.04 5.54 2.69
CA THR A 42 -6.89 4.45 3.20
C THR A 42 -7.89 4.93 4.25
N ALA A 43 -7.56 5.98 5.03
CA ALA A 43 -8.51 6.57 5.97
C ALA A 43 -9.67 7.26 5.26
N LEU A 44 -9.39 8.02 4.20
CA LEU A 44 -10.43 8.63 3.36
C LEU A 44 -11.33 7.56 2.72
N TRP A 45 -10.74 6.51 2.15
CA TRP A 45 -11.50 5.38 1.61
C TRP A 45 -12.34 4.67 2.68
N GLY A 46 -11.79 4.42 3.86
CA GLY A 46 -12.51 3.83 4.99
C GLY A 46 -13.71 4.66 5.42
N GLN A 47 -13.56 5.99 5.47
CA GLN A 47 -14.67 6.90 5.78
C GLN A 47 -15.75 6.88 4.69
N SER A 48 -15.36 6.99 3.42
CA SER A 48 -16.29 7.00 2.28
C SER A 48 -17.05 5.69 2.11
N LEU A 49 -16.46 4.56 2.52
CA LEU A 49 -17.09 3.23 2.51
C LEU A 49 -17.81 2.90 3.83
N GLY A 50 -17.72 3.74 4.87
CA GLY A 50 -18.31 3.47 6.19
C GLY A 50 -17.63 2.33 6.95
N VAL A 51 -16.39 1.97 6.62
CA VAL A 51 -15.62 0.89 7.25
C VAL A 51 -14.48 1.48 8.08
N THR A 52 -14.78 1.75 9.36
CA THR A 52 -13.82 2.38 10.27
C THR A 52 -13.04 1.38 11.13
N ALA A 53 -13.71 0.31 11.59
CA ALA A 53 -13.14 -0.63 12.57
C ALA A 53 -12.03 -1.56 12.04
N ARG A 54 -11.85 -1.65 10.72
CA ARG A 54 -10.89 -2.58 10.08
C ARG A 54 -9.66 -1.89 9.46
N TRP A 55 -9.59 -0.56 9.56
CA TRP A 55 -8.50 0.23 9.00
C TRP A 55 -7.17 0.02 9.74
N PRO A 56 -6.00 0.09 9.06
CA PRO A 56 -5.78 0.44 7.66
C PRO A 56 -5.59 -0.73 6.68
N PHE A 57 -5.56 -1.98 7.15
CA PHE A 57 -5.08 -3.12 6.36
C PHE A 57 -6.17 -4.06 5.83
N PHE A 58 -7.44 -3.62 5.80
CA PHE A 58 -8.53 -4.42 5.28
C PHE A 58 -8.57 -4.43 3.75
N ASP A 59 -9.23 -5.44 3.19
CA ASP A 59 -9.43 -5.55 1.75
C ASP A 59 -10.48 -4.52 1.29
N LEU A 60 -10.00 -3.36 0.84
CA LEU A 60 -10.85 -2.31 0.26
C LEU A 60 -11.60 -2.78 -0.99
N ALA A 61 -11.02 -3.73 -1.75
CA ALA A 61 -11.65 -4.20 -2.98
C ALA A 61 -12.88 -5.05 -2.67
N GLU A 62 -12.77 -5.97 -1.71
CA GLU A 62 -13.88 -6.78 -1.21
C GLU A 62 -15.03 -5.89 -0.69
N VAL A 63 -14.71 -4.76 -0.04
CA VAL A 63 -15.73 -3.83 0.45
C VAL A 63 -16.43 -3.08 -0.68
N LEU A 64 -15.68 -2.69 -1.72
CA LEU A 64 -16.23 -1.93 -2.83
C LEU A 64 -17.09 -2.81 -3.75
N ASP A 65 -16.59 -4.01 -4.06
CA ASP A 65 -17.25 -5.01 -4.89
C ASP A 65 -16.95 -6.42 -4.36
N PRO A 66 -17.85 -7.02 -3.55
CA PRO A 66 -17.69 -8.37 -3.04
C PRO A 66 -17.61 -9.46 -4.13
N GLU A 67 -18.01 -9.15 -5.37
CA GLU A 67 -17.93 -10.07 -6.50
C GLU A 67 -16.60 -9.99 -7.25
N VAL A 68 -15.65 -9.13 -6.81
CA VAL A 68 -14.31 -9.08 -7.41
C VAL A 68 -13.57 -10.41 -7.18
N VAL A 69 -13.24 -11.07 -8.28
CA VAL A 69 -12.49 -12.34 -8.25
C VAL A 69 -11.17 -12.14 -8.98
N VAL A 70 -10.07 -12.48 -8.30
CA VAL A 70 -8.74 -12.60 -8.90
C VAL A 70 -8.41 -14.08 -9.07
N ASP A 71 -7.73 -14.44 -10.17
CA ASP A 71 -7.29 -15.80 -10.44
C ASP A 71 -6.50 -16.37 -9.25
N PRO A 72 -6.90 -17.52 -8.67
CA PRO A 72 -6.16 -18.20 -7.61
C PRO A 72 -4.69 -18.46 -7.95
N VAL A 73 -4.37 -18.73 -9.23
CA VAL A 73 -2.98 -18.92 -9.69
C VAL A 73 -2.18 -17.62 -9.56
N LEU A 74 -2.81 -16.48 -9.83
CA LEU A 74 -2.18 -15.17 -9.64
C LEU A 74 -1.97 -14.89 -8.14
N VAL A 75 -2.94 -15.23 -7.30
CA VAL A 75 -2.82 -15.10 -5.83
C VAL A 75 -1.69 -15.97 -5.28
N GLU A 76 -1.52 -17.20 -5.78
CA GLU A 76 -0.43 -18.08 -5.38
C GLU A 76 0.94 -17.50 -5.75
N LYS A 77 1.07 -16.87 -6.94
CA LYS A 77 2.30 -16.17 -7.33
C LYS A 77 2.66 -14.99 -6.43
N LEU A 78 1.65 -14.34 -5.83
CA LEU A 78 1.84 -13.21 -4.91
C LEU A 78 2.30 -13.66 -3.51
N GLN A 79 2.44 -14.96 -3.25
CA GLN A 79 3.18 -15.43 -2.09
C GLN A 79 4.65 -15.04 -2.27
N LEU A 80 5.00 -13.86 -1.76
CA LEU A 80 6.34 -13.31 -1.83
C LEU A 80 7.36 -14.29 -1.24
N ASP A 81 8.57 -14.30 -1.82
CA ASP A 81 9.67 -15.24 -1.52
C ASP A 81 9.87 -15.44 0.00
N PRO A 82 10.01 -16.68 0.51
CA PRO A 82 10.37 -16.95 1.91
C PRO A 82 11.61 -16.19 2.42
N ALA A 83 12.52 -15.73 1.55
CA ALA A 83 13.64 -14.85 1.92
C ALA A 83 13.17 -13.47 2.43
N THR A 84 11.94 -13.05 2.09
CA THR A 84 11.26 -11.90 2.72
C THR A 84 10.75 -12.20 4.12
N ALA A 85 10.74 -13.47 4.58
CA ALA A 85 10.38 -13.88 5.94
C ALA A 85 11.51 -13.66 6.98
N GLY A 86 12.47 -12.78 6.68
CA GLY A 86 13.46 -12.28 7.64
C GLY A 86 12.82 -11.42 8.74
N THR A 87 13.61 -10.56 9.38
CA THR A 87 13.15 -9.79 10.56
C THR A 87 11.99 -8.83 10.27
N ASN A 88 11.76 -8.47 8.99
CA ASN A 88 10.67 -7.61 8.56
C ASN A 88 9.92 -8.19 7.34
N PRO A 89 8.94 -9.11 7.49
CA PRO A 89 8.15 -9.59 6.36
C PRO A 89 7.10 -8.60 5.89
N VAL A 90 6.83 -8.57 4.58
CA VAL A 90 5.62 -7.90 4.05
C VAL A 90 4.39 -8.54 4.71
N PRO A 91 3.43 -7.75 5.24
CA PRO A 91 2.27 -8.33 5.90
C PRO A 91 1.51 -9.28 4.97
N PRO A 92 1.16 -10.50 5.44
CA PRO A 92 0.41 -11.45 4.63
C PRO A 92 -0.88 -10.84 4.09
N GLY A 93 -1.17 -11.08 2.82
CA GLY A 93 -2.41 -10.64 2.17
C GLY A 93 -2.40 -9.21 1.64
N VAL A 94 -1.46 -8.34 2.01
CA VAL A 94 -1.40 -6.97 1.47
C VAL A 94 -1.22 -6.96 -0.05
N ALA A 95 -0.31 -7.77 -0.59
CA ALA A 95 -0.12 -7.89 -2.03
C ALA A 95 -1.41 -8.37 -2.74
N VAL A 96 -2.16 -9.27 -2.10
CA VAL A 96 -3.45 -9.76 -2.62
C VAL A 96 -4.49 -8.63 -2.64
N ASN A 97 -4.58 -7.84 -1.57
CA ASN A 97 -5.50 -6.69 -1.51
C ASN A 97 -5.18 -5.65 -2.60
N ILE A 98 -3.89 -5.38 -2.85
CA ILE A 98 -3.44 -4.46 -3.91
C ILE A 98 -3.85 -4.99 -5.29
N VAL A 99 -3.64 -6.28 -5.56
CA VAL A 99 -4.00 -6.88 -6.86
C VAL A 99 -5.51 -6.97 -7.05
N ARG A 100 -6.27 -7.32 -6.00
CA ARG A 100 -7.74 -7.27 -6.03
C ARG A 100 -8.25 -5.87 -6.30
N TRP A 101 -7.62 -4.86 -5.73
CA TRP A 101 -7.96 -3.47 -6.00
C TRP A 101 -7.74 -3.10 -7.47
N ALA A 102 -6.59 -3.46 -8.04
CA ALA A 102 -6.33 -3.27 -9.47
C ALA A 102 -7.36 -3.99 -10.35
N ALA A 103 -7.84 -5.16 -9.92
CA ALA A 103 -8.85 -5.94 -10.63
C ALA A 103 -10.23 -5.25 -10.72
N LEU A 104 -10.47 -4.19 -9.94
CA LEU A 104 -11.68 -3.37 -10.03
C LEU A 104 -11.68 -2.43 -11.25
N GLY A 105 -10.53 -2.25 -11.91
CA GLY A 105 -10.38 -1.36 -13.06
C GLY A 105 -10.80 0.08 -12.72
N ASP A 106 -11.68 0.66 -13.54
CA ASP A 106 -12.15 2.05 -13.35
C ASP A 106 -13.25 2.19 -12.28
N LEU A 107 -13.79 1.10 -11.72
CA LEU A 107 -14.90 1.16 -10.77
C LEU A 107 -14.65 2.09 -9.56
N PRO A 108 -13.47 2.07 -8.89
CA PRO A 108 -13.18 2.99 -7.79
C PRO A 108 -13.32 4.45 -8.21
N ARG A 109 -12.74 4.83 -9.36
CA ARG A 109 -12.78 6.19 -9.90
C ARG A 109 -14.18 6.60 -10.34
N GLN A 110 -14.98 5.67 -10.85
CA GLN A 110 -16.37 5.95 -11.23
C GLN A 110 -17.25 6.24 -10.01
N ARG A 111 -16.99 5.58 -8.87
CA ARG A 111 -17.81 5.70 -7.66
C ARG A 111 -17.33 6.80 -6.72
N PHE A 112 -16.02 7.05 -6.68
CA PHE A 112 -15.37 8.03 -5.81
C PHE A 112 -14.30 8.82 -6.62
N PRO A 113 -14.71 9.66 -7.57
CA PRO A 113 -13.79 10.38 -8.48
C PRO A 113 -12.84 11.35 -7.77
N GLU A 114 -13.18 11.77 -6.56
CA GLU A 114 -12.38 12.66 -5.72
C GLU A 114 -11.29 11.95 -4.91
N LEU A 115 -11.32 10.61 -4.85
CA LEU A 115 -10.36 9.83 -4.08
C LEU A 115 -9.22 9.30 -4.96
N ASP A 116 -8.00 9.58 -4.53
CA ASP A 116 -6.80 8.98 -5.10
C ASP A 116 -6.73 7.47 -4.80
N ASP A 117 -5.91 6.75 -5.57
CA ASP A 117 -5.63 5.34 -5.31
C ASP A 117 -5.07 5.14 -3.89
N PRO A 118 -5.69 4.26 -3.07
CA PRO A 118 -5.30 4.05 -1.68
C PRO A 118 -3.96 3.33 -1.52
N TYR A 119 -3.58 2.50 -2.50
CA TYR A 119 -2.43 1.62 -2.42
C TYR A 119 -1.21 2.16 -3.15
N GLU A 120 -1.34 3.14 -4.04
CA GLU A 120 -0.19 3.74 -4.74
C GLU A 120 0.96 4.17 -3.80
N PRO A 121 0.72 4.81 -2.64
CA PRO A 121 1.81 5.14 -1.72
C PRO A 121 2.48 3.89 -1.12
N LEU A 122 1.73 2.80 -0.93
CA LEU A 122 2.26 1.54 -0.41
C LEU A 122 3.07 0.79 -1.46
N ILE A 123 2.66 0.86 -2.73
CA ILE A 123 3.43 0.28 -3.83
C ILE A 123 4.73 1.05 -4.03
N ALA A 124 4.67 2.38 -4.05
CA ALA A 124 5.86 3.22 -4.11
C ALA A 124 6.77 3.03 -2.88
N LEU A 125 6.22 2.70 -1.70
CA LEU A 125 7.01 2.32 -0.54
C LEU A 125 7.82 1.06 -0.86
N PHE A 126 7.17 0.01 -1.36
CA PHE A 126 7.82 -1.26 -1.72
C PHE A 126 8.90 -1.07 -2.80
N GLU A 127 8.64 -0.27 -3.83
CA GLU A 127 9.59 0.02 -4.91
C GLU A 127 10.88 0.69 -4.42
N ARG A 128 10.85 1.32 -3.24
CA ARG A 128 12.00 1.96 -2.57
C ARG A 128 12.70 1.03 -1.58
N GLY A 129 12.65 -0.28 -1.82
CA GLY A 129 13.32 -1.29 -0.99
C GLY A 129 12.53 -1.66 0.25
N GLY A 130 13.07 -2.57 1.07
CA GLY A 130 12.64 -2.83 2.46
C GLY A 130 11.15 -3.14 2.72
N ALA A 131 10.90 -4.19 3.49
CA ALA A 131 9.56 -4.48 4.00
C ALA A 131 9.28 -3.73 5.32
N PHE A 132 8.10 -3.96 5.92
CA PHE A 132 7.69 -3.36 7.18
C PHE A 132 6.89 -4.35 8.01
N THR A 133 6.93 -4.22 9.33
CA THR A 133 6.04 -4.99 10.23
C THR A 133 5.00 -4.11 10.88
N VAL A 134 3.94 -4.74 11.36
CA VAL A 134 2.83 -4.07 12.04
C VAL A 134 2.66 -4.70 13.41
N GLY A 135 2.66 -3.88 14.45
CA GLY A 135 2.45 -4.34 15.82
C GLY A 135 2.21 -3.17 16.77
N ASN A 136 1.40 -3.39 17.81
CA ASN A 136 1.14 -2.39 18.85
C ASN A 136 0.68 -1.01 18.34
N GLY A 137 -0.06 -0.97 17.22
CA GLY A 137 -0.52 0.27 16.60
C GLY A 137 0.58 1.05 15.87
N LEU A 138 1.70 0.41 15.54
CA LEU A 138 2.84 0.98 14.82
C LEU A 138 3.10 0.22 13.51
N ILE A 139 3.67 0.93 12.55
CA ILE A 139 4.33 0.40 11.36
C ILE A 139 5.84 0.56 11.57
N GLU A 140 6.58 -0.53 11.57
CA GLU A 140 8.03 -0.57 11.81
C GLU A 140 8.78 -0.74 10.49
N LEU A 141 9.62 0.23 10.13
CA LEU A 141 10.39 0.27 8.88
C LEU A 141 11.86 -0.19 9.05
N GLY A 142 12.23 -0.69 10.23
CA GLY A 142 13.59 -1.17 10.56
C GLY A 142 14.56 -0.09 11.05
N TYR A 143 14.40 1.16 10.62
CA TYR A 143 15.18 2.33 11.08
C TYR A 143 14.31 3.36 11.81
N GLY A 144 13.03 3.09 11.94
CA GLY A 144 12.10 3.87 12.75
C GLY A 144 10.68 3.37 12.59
N SER A 145 9.79 3.94 13.39
CA SER A 145 8.40 3.53 13.47
C SER A 145 7.45 4.68 13.20
N PHE A 146 6.29 4.34 12.66
CA PHE A 146 5.22 5.28 12.37
C PHE A 146 3.93 4.84 13.08
N THR A 147 3.37 5.71 13.92
CA THR A 147 2.12 5.40 14.61
C THR A 147 0.97 5.32 13.62
N ILE A 148 0.13 4.29 13.70
CA ILE A 148 -1.08 4.17 12.87
C ILE A 148 -2.08 5.28 13.26
N GLY A 149 -2.41 5.38 14.54
CA GLY A 149 -3.20 6.47 15.10
C GLY A 149 -4.69 6.39 14.78
N ASP A 150 -5.37 7.53 14.86
CA ASP A 150 -6.81 7.66 14.62
C ASP A 150 -7.13 7.92 13.14
N MET A 151 -8.16 7.25 12.61
CA MET A 151 -8.58 7.38 11.22
C MET A 151 -8.99 8.82 10.88
N ALA A 152 -9.77 9.50 11.72
CA ALA A 152 -10.24 10.84 11.42
C ALA A 152 -9.07 11.84 11.40
N ALA A 153 -8.14 11.71 12.34
CA ALA A 153 -6.89 12.47 12.33
C ALA A 153 -6.06 12.21 11.07
N ARG A 154 -6.00 10.96 10.58
CA ARG A 154 -5.29 10.62 9.34
C ARG A 154 -5.96 11.17 8.10
N ALA A 155 -7.27 11.08 7.99
CA ALA A 155 -8.04 11.62 6.88
C ALA A 155 -7.93 13.16 6.78
N ALA A 156 -7.80 13.85 7.92
CA ALA A 156 -7.66 15.31 8.00
C ALA A 156 -6.26 15.84 7.64
N LEU A 157 -5.29 14.97 7.36
CA LEU A 157 -3.95 15.39 6.96
C LEU A 157 -3.96 15.99 5.55
N GLU A 158 -3.13 17.01 5.32
CA GLU A 158 -2.87 17.51 3.97
C GLU A 158 -2.20 16.42 3.12
N PRO A 159 -2.57 16.30 1.82
CA PRO A 159 -1.91 15.41 0.88
C PRO A 159 -0.40 15.69 0.81
N ALA A 160 0.40 14.63 0.84
CA ALA A 160 1.82 14.74 0.55
C ALA A 160 2.07 14.36 -0.93
N PRO A 161 2.88 15.12 -1.69
CA PRO A 161 3.32 14.69 -3.01
C PRO A 161 4.15 13.40 -2.90
N ILE A 162 3.89 12.48 -3.84
CA ILE A 162 4.53 11.16 -3.93
C ILE A 162 5.12 10.89 -5.32
N ASP A 163 5.23 11.91 -6.17
CA ASP A 163 5.96 11.78 -7.42
C ASP A 163 7.44 11.50 -7.15
N GLU A 164 8.07 10.73 -8.04
CA GLU A 164 9.45 10.26 -7.92
C GLU A 164 10.43 11.41 -7.62
N ALA A 165 10.37 12.49 -8.40
CA ALA A 165 11.26 13.64 -8.23
C ALA A 165 11.17 14.28 -6.83
N THR A 166 9.96 14.41 -6.28
CA THR A 166 9.78 14.96 -4.93
C THR A 166 10.25 13.99 -3.84
N LEU A 167 10.07 12.68 -4.05
CA LEU A 167 10.55 11.67 -3.11
C LEU A 167 12.08 11.58 -3.10
N ASP A 168 12.71 11.62 -4.28
CA ASP A 168 14.16 11.57 -4.43
C ASP A 168 14.82 12.81 -3.82
N ALA A 169 14.30 14.00 -4.11
CA ALA A 169 14.77 15.24 -3.50
C ALA A 169 14.69 15.18 -1.95
N LEU A 170 13.63 14.56 -1.41
CA LEU A 170 13.47 14.41 0.03
C LEU A 170 14.55 13.52 0.66
N ASP A 171 15.02 12.50 -0.05
CA ASP A 171 16.08 11.60 0.42
C ASP A 171 17.47 12.26 0.29
N GLU A 172 17.69 13.11 -0.72
CA GLU A 172 18.95 13.86 -0.95
C GLU A 172 19.20 15.01 0.02
N GLU A 173 18.17 15.56 0.67
CA GLU A 173 18.25 16.67 1.64
C GLU A 173 18.96 16.31 2.97
N SER A 174 19.77 15.25 2.99
CA SER A 174 20.37 14.61 4.18
C SER A 174 21.77 15.14 4.51
#